data_AF-A0A453E0Z4-F1
#
_entry.id   AF-A0A453E0Z4-F1
#
_cell.length_a   1.000
_cell.length_b   1.000
_cell.length_c   1.000
_cell.angle_alpha   90.00
_cell.angle_beta   90.00
_cell.angle_gamma   90.00
#
_symmetry.space_group_name_H-M   'P 1'
#
loop_
_entity.id
_entity.type
_entity.pdbx_description
1 polymer ?
#
loop_
_entity_poly.entity_id
_entity_poly.type
_entity_poly.pdbx_seq_one_letter_code
_entity_poly.pdbx_strand_id
1 'polypeptide(L)'
;CWRGYSLYDCTAEFRFFWVNSKLTETSAGDPPSTYHRYRFSVVPMYESTLEGLQAAYSGSTPYVKDGLLFYNKHAHFQAGITPLTLVWKDNTCSQYLIDTDSEGQVPTEQHVVLELQEDGKLVTSDDPPIAFGSLDNEFIQKSNLRPGNLLRFSVRDESVKLVDGKMEIGQLQLAGKLNRSRTFADSHSKVSDDMTMH
;
A
#
# COMPACT_ATOMS: atom_id res chain seq x y z
N CYS A 1 3.36 6.80 20.47
CA CYS A 1 3.63 7.01 21.91
C CYS A 1 3.51 8.50 22.19
N TRP A 2 2.94 8.89 23.34
CA TRP A 2 2.84 10.30 23.76
C TRP A 2 3.19 10.40 25.25
N ARG A 3 4.24 11.17 25.61
CA ARG A 3 4.71 11.33 27.00
C ARG A 3 4.85 10.00 27.78
N GLY A 4 5.39 8.97 27.14
CA GLY A 4 5.58 7.65 27.74
C GLY A 4 4.38 6.70 27.63
N TYR A 5 3.20 7.18 27.22
CA TYR A 5 2.04 6.30 26.98
C TYR A 5 2.12 5.64 25.61
N SER A 6 2.13 4.31 25.60
CA SER A 6 1.94 3.54 24.38
C SER A 6 0.51 3.70 23.88
N LEU A 7 0.37 3.83 22.56
CA LEU A 7 -0.92 3.87 21.87
C LEU A 7 -1.05 2.71 20.88
N TYR A 8 -0.17 1.72 20.94
CA TYR A 8 -0.15 0.61 19.97
C TYR A 8 -1.46 -0.19 20.02
N ASP A 9 -1.92 -0.49 21.24
CA ASP A 9 -3.14 -1.25 21.50
C ASP A 9 -4.41 -0.39 21.45
N CYS A 10 -4.31 0.85 20.95
CA CYS A 10 -5.48 1.70 20.73
C CYS A 10 -5.95 1.62 19.27
N THR A 11 -7.26 1.72 19.08
CA THR A 11 -7.86 1.77 17.74
C THR A 11 -7.41 3.00 16.96
N ALA A 12 -7.43 2.92 15.63
CA ALA A 12 -7.05 4.03 14.75
C ALA A 12 -7.88 5.28 15.03
N GLU A 13 -9.20 5.13 15.19
CA GLU A 13 -10.11 6.22 15.54
C GLU A 13 -9.71 6.92 16.85
N PHE A 14 -9.38 6.16 17.89
CA PHE A 14 -8.91 6.74 19.15
C PHE A 14 -7.56 7.45 18.98
N ARG A 15 -6.61 6.85 18.27
CA ARG A 15 -5.28 7.46 18.02
C ARG A 15 -5.42 8.78 17.27
N PHE A 16 -6.33 8.84 16.30
CA PHE A 16 -6.64 10.02 15.49
C PHE A 16 -7.30 11.12 16.31
N PHE A 17 -8.30 10.77 17.12
CA PHE A 17 -8.87 11.69 18.10
C PHE A 17 -7.79 12.24 19.05
N TRP A 18 -6.96 11.34 19.59
CA TRP A 18 -5.93 11.67 20.58
C TRP A 18 -4.89 12.64 20.03
N VAL A 19 -4.36 12.40 18.81
CA VAL A 19 -3.36 13.31 18.22
C VAL A 19 -3.94 14.70 17.92
N ASN A 20 -5.17 14.77 17.42
CA ASN A 20 -5.86 16.04 17.18
C ASN A 20 -6.06 16.84 18.47
N SER A 21 -6.49 16.18 19.55
CA SER A 21 -6.66 16.84 20.84
C SER A 21 -5.33 17.20 21.50
N LYS A 22 -4.31 16.33 21.44
CA LYS A 22 -3.05 16.55 22.18
C LYS A 22 -2.10 17.50 21.48
N LEU A 23 -2.15 17.62 20.16
CA LEU A 23 -1.29 18.56 19.46
C LEU A 23 -1.71 20.02 19.74
N THR A 24 -3.00 20.29 19.84
CA THR A 24 -3.54 21.64 20.13
C THR A 24 -3.21 22.13 21.55
N GLU A 25 -2.92 21.21 22.48
CA GLU A 25 -2.43 21.52 23.83
C GLU A 25 -0.92 21.91 23.86
N THR A 26 -0.26 22.00 22.70
CA THR A 26 1.18 22.27 22.60
C THR A 26 1.49 23.41 21.63
N SER A 27 2.67 24.03 21.78
CA SER A 27 3.22 24.99 20.82
C SER A 27 3.85 24.34 19.59
N ALA A 28 3.74 23.01 19.42
CA ALA A 28 4.37 22.30 18.30
C ALA A 28 3.79 22.70 16.94
N GLY A 29 2.55 23.24 16.92
CA GLY A 29 1.90 23.78 15.73
C GLY A 29 2.31 25.22 15.36
N ASP A 30 3.07 25.90 16.21
CA ASP A 30 3.43 27.30 16.01
C ASP A 30 4.46 27.46 14.86
N PRO A 31 4.62 28.67 14.31
CA PRO A 31 5.76 28.97 13.43
C PRO A 31 7.10 28.62 14.09
N PRO A 32 8.13 28.20 13.32
CA PRO A 32 9.46 27.93 13.85
C PRO A 32 9.98 29.05 14.75
N SER A 33 10.60 28.66 15.86
CA SER A 33 11.11 29.57 16.90
C SER A 33 12.47 29.13 17.41
N THR A 34 13.01 29.84 18.42
CA THR A 34 14.24 29.42 19.11
C THR A 34 14.13 28.06 19.80
N TYR A 35 12.90 27.60 20.09
CA TYR A 35 12.65 26.36 20.83
C TYR A 35 12.36 25.16 19.92
N HIS A 36 11.94 25.39 18.67
CA HIS A 36 11.70 24.33 17.69
C HIS A 36 11.89 24.84 16.25
N ARG A 37 12.59 24.04 15.44
CA ARG A 37 12.87 24.35 14.02
C ARG A 37 11.71 24.01 13.08
N TYR A 38 10.89 23.03 13.46
CA TYR A 38 9.85 22.47 12.61
C TYR A 38 8.48 22.66 13.24
N ARG A 39 7.47 22.76 12.38
CA ARG A 39 6.07 22.77 12.75
C ARG A 39 5.49 21.37 12.60
N PHE A 40 4.68 20.96 13.56
CA PHE A 40 3.84 19.77 13.48
C PHE A 40 2.42 20.19 13.10
N SER A 41 1.82 19.51 12.14
CA SER A 41 0.43 19.75 11.74
C SER A 41 -0.24 18.42 11.50
N VAL A 42 -1.48 18.31 11.95
CA VAL A 42 -2.31 17.12 11.71
C VAL A 42 -2.74 17.08 10.25
N VAL A 43 -2.76 15.87 9.70
CA VAL A 43 -3.37 15.61 8.38
C VAL A 43 -4.89 15.55 8.58
N PRO A 44 -5.70 16.19 7.71
CA PRO A 44 -7.15 16.10 7.78
C PRO A 44 -7.63 14.65 7.69
N MET A 45 -8.64 14.32 8.47
CA MET A 45 -9.26 13.00 8.53
C MET A 45 -10.75 13.17 8.27
N TYR A 46 -11.29 12.30 7.42
CA TYR A 46 -12.68 12.32 7.02
C TYR A 46 -13.28 10.93 7.19
N GLU A 47 -14.58 10.87 7.45
CA GLU A 47 -15.32 9.62 7.35
C GLU A 47 -15.38 9.17 5.89
N SER A 48 -15.40 7.85 5.64
CA SER A 48 -15.54 7.29 4.30
C SER A 48 -16.98 7.35 3.77
N THR A 49 -17.67 8.48 3.98
CA THR A 49 -18.95 8.78 3.33
C THR A 49 -18.69 9.46 1.98
N LEU A 50 -19.72 9.59 1.14
CA LEU A 50 -19.61 10.31 -0.13
C LEU A 50 -19.08 11.73 0.07
N GLU A 51 -19.60 12.45 1.07
CA GLU A 51 -19.21 13.82 1.39
C GLU A 51 -17.78 13.89 1.93
N GLY A 52 -17.40 12.93 2.77
CA GLY A 52 -16.05 12.85 3.32
C GLY A 52 -15.00 12.55 2.25
N LEU A 53 -15.32 11.66 1.30
CA LEU A 53 -14.49 11.43 0.12
C LEU A 53 -14.35 12.70 -0.71
N GLN A 54 -15.47 13.35 -1.06
CA GLN A 54 -15.45 14.61 -1.80
C GLN A 54 -14.58 15.67 -1.12
N ALA A 55 -14.68 15.79 0.21
CA ALA A 55 -13.84 16.69 1.00
C ALA A 55 -12.36 16.30 0.96
N ALA A 56 -12.04 15.01 1.02
CA ALA A 56 -10.66 14.52 0.94
C ALA A 56 -10.01 14.84 -0.43
N TYR A 57 -10.76 14.68 -1.52
CA TYR A 57 -10.28 15.03 -2.87
C TYR A 57 -10.14 16.54 -3.06
N SER A 58 -11.22 17.29 -2.82
CA SER A 58 -11.32 18.71 -3.21
C SER A 58 -10.84 19.69 -2.15
N GLY A 59 -10.70 19.26 -0.89
CA GLY A 59 -10.33 20.12 0.22
C GLY A 59 -8.95 20.75 0.05
N SER A 60 -8.82 22.04 0.38
CA SER A 60 -7.52 22.72 0.31
C SER A 60 -6.59 22.24 1.42
N THR A 61 -5.36 21.90 1.07
CA THR A 61 -4.31 21.52 2.01
C THR A 61 -3.07 22.41 1.82
N PRO A 62 -2.27 22.67 2.86
CA PRO A 62 -1.03 23.45 2.74
C PRO A 62 0.13 22.66 2.09
N TYR A 63 -0.16 21.48 1.56
CA TYR A 63 0.77 20.56 0.92
C TYR A 63 0.14 19.97 -0.34
N VAL A 64 0.99 19.49 -1.24
CA VAL A 64 0.57 18.71 -2.42
C VAL A 64 0.13 17.33 -1.95
N LYS A 65 -1.08 16.91 -2.33
CA LYS A 65 -1.59 15.58 -1.99
C LYS A 65 -0.82 14.51 -2.76
N ASP A 66 -0.59 13.38 -2.11
CA ASP A 66 0.07 12.20 -2.68
C ASP A 66 -0.72 10.94 -2.30
N GLY A 67 -2.01 10.96 -2.63
CA GLY A 67 -2.96 9.89 -2.32
C GLY A 67 -3.82 10.11 -1.07
N LEU A 68 -4.67 9.12 -0.82
CA LEU A 68 -5.54 8.99 0.34
C LEU A 68 -5.17 7.75 1.13
N LEU A 69 -5.26 7.84 2.46
CA LEU A 69 -5.10 6.69 3.34
C LEU A 69 -6.44 6.30 3.95
N PHE A 70 -6.86 5.07 3.70
CA PHE A 70 -8.05 4.48 4.30
C PHE A 70 -7.64 3.62 5.49
N TYR A 71 -8.19 3.92 6.66
CA TYR A 71 -7.96 3.15 7.88
C TYR A 71 -9.24 2.48 8.33
N ASN A 72 -9.16 1.19 8.70
CA ASN A 72 -10.21 0.59 9.50
C ASN A 72 -10.21 1.25 10.89
N LYS A 73 -11.35 1.78 11.33
CA LYS A 73 -11.49 2.51 12.59
C LYS A 73 -10.97 1.73 13.80
N HIS A 74 -11.16 0.41 13.80
CA HIS A 74 -10.79 -0.49 14.89
C HIS A 74 -9.35 -1.01 14.76
N ALA A 75 -8.60 -0.62 13.74
CA ALA A 75 -7.24 -1.09 13.54
C ALA A 75 -6.29 -0.61 14.63
N HIS A 76 -5.63 -1.55 15.30
CA HIS A 76 -4.49 -1.27 16.16
C HIS A 76 -3.27 -0.88 15.32
N PHE A 77 -2.30 -0.21 15.94
CA PHE A 77 -1.06 0.09 15.23
C PHE A 77 -0.22 -1.19 15.14
N GLN A 78 0.12 -1.58 13.91
CA GLN A 78 1.05 -2.66 13.62
C GLN A 78 2.15 -2.11 12.70
N ALA A 79 3.40 -2.46 13.00
CA ALA A 79 4.51 -2.15 12.11
C ALA A 79 4.50 -3.12 10.91
N GLY A 80 4.77 -2.60 9.72
CA GLY A 80 4.76 -3.38 8.48
C GLY A 80 3.45 -3.24 7.71
N ILE A 81 3.23 -4.17 6.78
CA ILE A 81 2.06 -4.18 5.91
C ILE A 81 0.86 -4.74 6.67
N THR A 82 -0.32 -4.16 6.45
CA THR A 82 -1.56 -4.61 7.06
C THR A 82 -2.73 -4.39 6.10
N PRO A 83 -3.68 -5.34 5.99
CA PRO A 83 -4.88 -5.15 5.19
C PRO A 83 -5.86 -4.14 5.83
N LEU A 84 -5.59 -3.70 7.06
CA LEU A 84 -6.43 -2.72 7.77
C LEU A 84 -6.10 -1.27 7.41
N THR A 85 -5.16 -1.06 6.49
CA THR A 85 -4.79 0.26 5.96
C THR A 85 -4.55 0.15 4.46
N LEU A 86 -5.28 0.94 3.69
CA LEU A 86 -5.16 1.01 2.24
C LEU A 86 -4.56 2.35 1.83
N VAL A 87 -3.57 2.30 0.94
CA VAL A 87 -3.03 3.45 0.23
C VAL A 87 -3.76 3.55 -1.11
N TRP A 88 -4.51 4.63 -1.32
CA TRP A 88 -5.20 4.91 -2.57
C TRP A 88 -4.52 6.04 -3.31
N LYS A 89 -4.20 5.83 -4.58
CA LYS A 89 -3.60 6.85 -5.45
C LYS A 89 -4.23 6.78 -6.82
N ASP A 90 -4.80 7.90 -7.26
CA ASP A 90 -5.28 8.08 -8.63
C ASP A 90 -4.77 9.40 -9.21
N ASN A 91 -5.12 9.65 -10.48
CA ASN A 91 -4.73 10.85 -11.22
C ASN A 91 -5.25 12.17 -10.62
N THR A 92 -6.20 12.11 -9.69
CA THR A 92 -6.85 13.28 -9.09
C THR A 92 -6.21 13.63 -7.75
N CYS A 93 -5.75 12.63 -6.98
CA CYS A 93 -5.19 12.83 -5.64
C CYS A 93 -3.67 12.59 -5.53
N SER A 94 -3.01 12.10 -6.58
CA SER A 94 -1.57 11.81 -6.56
C SER A 94 -0.88 12.22 -7.87
N GLN A 95 0.35 12.75 -7.75
CA GLN A 95 1.22 12.97 -8.89
C GLN A 95 1.90 11.67 -9.36
N TYR A 96 2.15 10.75 -8.42
CA TYR A 96 2.85 9.49 -8.68
C TYR A 96 1.92 8.34 -8.31
N LEU A 97 1.45 7.58 -9.31
CA LEU A 97 0.69 6.35 -9.08
C LEU A 97 1.61 5.26 -8.50
N ILE A 98 1.02 4.22 -7.91
CA ILE A 98 1.74 3.18 -7.14
C ILE A 98 2.86 2.50 -7.95
N ASP A 99 2.71 2.43 -9.27
CA ASP A 99 3.68 1.78 -10.17
C ASP A 99 4.54 2.75 -11.00
N THR A 100 4.58 4.05 -10.64
CA THR A 100 5.41 5.02 -11.37
C THR A 100 6.89 4.63 -11.31
N ASP A 101 7.53 4.54 -12.47
CA ASP A 101 8.93 4.14 -12.56
C ASP A 101 9.91 5.26 -12.11
N SER A 102 11.22 4.96 -12.15
CA SER A 102 12.26 5.91 -11.74
C SER A 102 12.35 7.16 -12.63
N GLU A 103 11.77 7.12 -13.83
CA GLU A 103 11.70 8.24 -14.78
C GLU A 103 10.38 9.02 -14.65
N GLY A 104 9.53 8.67 -13.68
CA GLY A 104 8.23 9.32 -13.48
C GLY A 104 7.16 8.85 -14.46
N GLN A 105 7.40 7.77 -15.22
CA GLN A 105 6.42 7.23 -16.16
C GLN A 105 5.50 6.24 -15.46
N VAL A 106 4.20 6.44 -15.64
CA VAL A 106 3.19 5.49 -15.21
C VAL A 106 3.14 4.36 -16.25
N PRO A 107 3.36 3.09 -15.86
CA PRO A 107 3.26 1.96 -16.77
C PRO A 107 1.87 1.86 -17.40
N THR A 108 1.80 1.43 -18.65
CA THR A 108 0.54 1.17 -19.36
C THR A 108 -0.12 -0.15 -18.97
N GLU A 109 0.63 -1.04 -18.34
CA GLU A 109 0.15 -2.32 -17.81
C GLU A 109 0.47 -2.36 -16.32
N GLN A 110 -0.47 -2.86 -15.52
CA GLN A 110 -0.24 -3.07 -14.09
C GLN A 110 0.75 -4.20 -13.87
N HIS A 111 1.58 -4.08 -12.82
CA HIS A 111 2.57 -5.09 -12.49
C HIS A 111 2.44 -5.61 -11.06
N VAL A 112 2.67 -6.91 -10.91
CA VAL A 112 2.75 -7.58 -9.61
C VAL A 112 4.08 -8.30 -9.50
N VAL A 113 4.76 -8.14 -8.37
CA VAL A 113 5.98 -8.85 -8.02
C VAL A 113 5.65 -9.96 -7.03
N LEU A 114 5.94 -11.21 -7.40
CA LEU A 114 5.76 -12.38 -6.53
C LEU A 114 7.09 -13.09 -6.32
N GLU A 115 7.21 -13.77 -5.19
CA GLU A 115 8.36 -14.62 -4.87
C GLU A 115 8.10 -16.07 -5.25
N LEU A 116 9.03 -16.68 -5.98
CA LEU A 116 9.01 -18.10 -6.28
C LEU A 116 9.47 -18.94 -5.08
N GLN A 117 8.65 -19.89 -4.64
CA GLN A 117 8.94 -20.83 -3.56
C GLN A 117 9.53 -22.16 -4.08
N GLU A 118 10.02 -23.00 -3.16
CA GLU A 118 10.63 -24.31 -3.49
C GLU A 118 9.66 -25.28 -4.18
N ASP A 119 8.36 -25.20 -3.85
CA ASP A 119 7.30 -26.01 -4.44
C ASP A 119 6.75 -25.43 -5.76
N GLY A 120 7.41 -24.39 -6.30
CA GLY A 120 7.01 -23.72 -7.53
C GLY A 120 5.90 -22.68 -7.36
N LYS A 121 5.39 -22.48 -6.14
CA LYS A 121 4.36 -21.45 -5.88
C LYS A 121 4.93 -20.04 -6.01
N LEU A 122 4.08 -19.12 -6.41
CA LEU A 122 4.32 -17.68 -6.44
C LEU A 122 3.55 -17.06 -5.26
N VAL A 123 4.28 -16.40 -4.36
CA VAL A 123 3.70 -15.88 -3.10
C VAL A 123 3.96 -14.39 -2.93
N THR A 124 3.09 -13.74 -2.15
CA THR A 124 3.24 -12.36 -1.69
C THR A 124 4.21 -12.24 -0.51
N SER A 125 4.50 -11.00 -0.10
CA SER A 125 5.32 -10.71 1.09
C SER A 125 4.56 -10.78 2.42
N ASP A 126 3.29 -11.17 2.43
CA ASP A 126 2.48 -11.26 3.65
C ASP A 126 3.03 -12.31 4.63
N ASP A 127 2.61 -12.24 5.89
CA ASP A 127 2.93 -13.22 6.93
C ASP A 127 1.63 -13.77 7.55
N PRO A 128 1.26 -15.04 7.28
CA PRO A 128 1.95 -15.98 6.39
C PRO A 128 1.81 -15.61 4.90
N PRO A 129 2.77 -16.02 4.02
CA PRO A 129 2.72 -15.71 2.59
C PRO A 129 1.46 -16.26 1.91
N ILE A 130 0.84 -15.47 1.03
CA ILE A 130 -0.35 -15.87 0.29
C ILE A 130 0.06 -16.31 -1.12
N ALA A 131 -0.34 -17.52 -1.50
CA ALA A 131 -0.04 -18.07 -2.82
C ALA A 131 -1.05 -17.58 -3.87
N PHE A 132 -0.52 -17.05 -4.98
CA PHE A 132 -1.30 -16.52 -6.10
C PHE A 132 -1.29 -17.42 -7.34
N GLY A 133 -0.36 -18.35 -7.41
CA GLY A 133 -0.25 -19.31 -8.51
C GLY A 133 0.96 -20.20 -8.35
N SER A 134 1.27 -20.99 -9.38
CA SER A 134 2.49 -21.79 -9.44
C SER A 134 3.03 -21.85 -10.86
N LEU A 135 4.34 -21.95 -10.98
CA LEU A 135 5.01 -22.22 -12.25
C LEU A 135 5.29 -23.71 -12.37
N ASP A 136 5.19 -24.25 -13.58
CA ASP A 136 5.56 -25.63 -13.83
C ASP A 136 7.09 -25.81 -13.78
N ASN A 137 7.53 -27.01 -13.40
CA ASN A 137 8.95 -27.32 -13.24
C ASN A 137 9.75 -27.21 -14.54
N GLU A 138 9.12 -27.49 -15.69
CA GLU A 138 9.78 -27.43 -16.98
C GLU A 138 10.13 -25.97 -17.33
N PHE A 139 9.20 -25.04 -17.08
CA PHE A 139 9.35 -23.61 -17.25
C PHE A 139 10.40 -23.04 -16.29
N ILE A 140 10.37 -23.44 -15.01
CA ILE A 140 11.37 -23.03 -14.01
C ILE A 140 12.78 -23.39 -14.49
N GLN A 141 12.97 -24.63 -14.96
CA GLN A 141 14.27 -25.10 -15.45
C GLN A 141 14.71 -24.38 -16.73
N LYS A 142 13.82 -24.30 -17.74
CA LYS A 142 14.10 -23.60 -19.01
C LYS A 142 14.46 -22.13 -18.82
N SER A 143 13.82 -21.48 -17.84
CA SER A 143 14.02 -20.07 -17.53
C SER A 143 15.12 -19.81 -16.49
N ASN A 144 15.83 -20.85 -16.02
CA ASN A 144 16.87 -20.78 -14.99
C ASN A 144 16.41 -20.00 -13.73
N LEU A 145 15.15 -20.24 -13.32
CA LEU A 145 14.57 -19.67 -12.11
C LEU A 145 14.93 -20.54 -10.91
N ARG A 146 15.03 -19.91 -9.74
CA ARG A 146 15.34 -20.59 -8.48
C ARG A 146 14.40 -20.12 -7.38
N PRO A 147 14.15 -20.93 -6.35
CA PRO A 147 13.47 -20.48 -5.14
C PRO A 147 14.09 -19.19 -4.60
N GLY A 148 13.24 -18.29 -4.13
CA GLY A 148 13.55 -16.93 -3.75
C GLY A 148 13.74 -15.95 -4.91
N ASN A 149 13.55 -16.33 -6.17
CA ASN A 149 13.53 -15.33 -7.25
C ASN A 149 12.29 -14.44 -7.15
N LEU A 150 12.49 -13.13 -7.25
CA LEU A 150 11.40 -12.16 -7.40
C LEU A 150 11.06 -12.02 -8.88
N LEU A 151 9.81 -12.25 -9.22
CA LEU A 151 9.30 -12.30 -10.58
C LEU A 151 8.24 -11.22 -10.75
N ARG A 152 8.42 -10.37 -11.75
CA ARG A 152 7.44 -9.37 -12.15
C ARG A 152 6.52 -9.97 -13.20
N PHE A 153 5.23 -9.88 -12.98
CA PHE A 153 4.19 -10.25 -13.91
C PHE A 153 3.46 -8.99 -14.37
N SER A 154 3.06 -8.93 -15.64
CA SER A 154 2.06 -7.96 -16.10
C SER A 154 0.67 -8.59 -16.06
N VAL A 155 -0.31 -7.80 -15.64
CA VAL A 155 -1.72 -8.17 -15.60
C VAL A 155 -2.34 -7.75 -16.94
N ARG A 156 -2.64 -8.72 -17.82
CA ARG A 156 -3.18 -8.44 -19.17
C ARG A 156 -4.68 -8.53 -19.29
N ASP A 157 -5.29 -9.34 -18.44
CA ASP A 157 -6.74 -9.43 -18.29
C ASP A 157 -7.06 -8.99 -16.86
N GLU A 158 -7.50 -7.75 -16.74
CA GLU A 158 -7.88 -7.08 -15.48
C GLU A 158 -9.16 -7.68 -14.88
N SER A 159 -9.73 -8.75 -15.47
CA SER A 159 -10.83 -9.49 -14.86
C SER A 159 -10.34 -10.19 -13.59
N VAL A 160 -10.40 -9.48 -12.47
CA VAL A 160 -10.33 -10.06 -11.14
C VAL A 160 -11.64 -10.80 -10.92
N LYS A 161 -11.58 -12.12 -10.83
CA LYS A 161 -12.75 -12.92 -10.48
C LYS A 161 -12.65 -13.28 -9.01
N LEU A 162 -13.64 -12.85 -8.24
CA LEU A 162 -13.84 -13.38 -6.90
C LEU A 162 -14.57 -14.72 -7.05
N VAL A 163 -13.84 -15.83 -6.96
CA VAL A 163 -14.40 -17.19 -7.02
C VAL A 163 -14.30 -17.79 -5.62
N ASP A 164 -15.45 -18.09 -5.00
CA ASP A 164 -15.54 -18.66 -3.65
C ASP A 164 -14.78 -17.88 -2.56
N GLY A 165 -14.78 -16.53 -2.67
CA GLY A 165 -14.08 -15.65 -1.74
C GLY A 165 -12.55 -15.64 -1.90
N LYS A 166 -12.03 -16.29 -2.95
CA LYS A 166 -10.63 -16.20 -3.36
C LYS A 166 -10.54 -15.34 -4.61
N MET A 167 -9.52 -14.50 -4.63
CA MET A 167 -9.23 -13.66 -5.78
C MET A 167 -8.46 -14.48 -6.81
N GLU A 168 -9.07 -14.69 -7.98
CA GLU A 168 -8.40 -15.25 -9.15
C GLU A 168 -8.01 -14.10 -10.07
N ILE A 169 -6.71 -13.97 -10.29
CA ILE A 169 -6.15 -13.06 -11.29
C ILE A 169 -6.17 -13.77 -12.64
N GLY A 170 -6.52 -13.03 -13.70
CA GLY A 170 -6.48 -13.50 -15.08
C GLY A 170 -5.08 -13.88 -15.58
N GLN A 171 -4.85 -13.73 -16.88
CA GLN A 171 -3.59 -14.14 -17.52
C GLN A 171 -2.40 -13.24 -17.07
N LEU A 172 -1.67 -13.69 -16.06
CA LEU A 172 -0.37 -13.12 -15.68
C LEU A 172 0.68 -13.49 -16.72
N GLN A 173 1.35 -12.49 -17.31
CA GLN A 173 2.49 -12.73 -18.18
C GLN A 173 3.78 -12.38 -17.45
N LEU A 174 4.74 -13.32 -17.40
CA LEU A 174 6.05 -13.05 -16.82
C LEU A 174 6.75 -11.95 -17.62
N ALA A 175 6.95 -10.79 -16.99
CA ALA A 175 7.62 -9.63 -17.58
C ALA A 175 9.13 -9.66 -17.31
N GLY A 176 9.57 -10.25 -16.19
CA GLY A 176 11.00 -10.42 -15.92
C GLY A 176 11.34 -10.82 -14.50
N LYS A 177 12.65 -10.97 -14.26
CA LYS A 177 13.22 -11.29 -12.95
C LYS A 177 13.84 -10.04 -12.33
N LEU A 178 13.55 -9.78 -11.05
CA LEU A 178 14.01 -8.61 -10.31
C LEU A 178 15.15 -8.93 -9.34
N ASN A 179 15.92 -7.90 -9.00
CA ASN A 179 17.01 -7.99 -8.04
C ASN A 179 16.51 -7.74 -6.61
N ARG A 180 16.66 -8.74 -5.74
CA ARG A 180 16.27 -8.67 -4.31
C ARG A 180 16.90 -7.53 -3.52
N SER A 181 18.05 -6.99 -3.94
CA SER A 181 18.71 -5.89 -3.21
C SER A 181 17.88 -4.60 -3.15
N ARG A 182 16.86 -4.44 -4.00
CA ARG A 182 16.07 -3.22 -4.13
C ARG A 182 14.55 -3.47 -4.21
N THR A 183 14.11 -4.70 -4.07
CA THR A 183 12.71 -5.06 -4.31
C THR A 183 12.30 -6.20 -3.40
N PHE A 184 11.01 -6.23 -3.07
CA PHE A 184 10.35 -7.30 -2.32
C PHE A 184 9.15 -7.79 -3.14
N ALA A 185 8.59 -8.95 -2.78
CA ALA A 185 7.29 -9.32 -3.30
C ALA A 185 6.25 -8.27 -2.86
N ASP A 186 5.24 -8.05 -3.69
CA ASP A 186 4.10 -7.21 -3.35
C ASP A 186 3.22 -7.92 -2.31
N SER A 187 2.45 -7.14 -1.55
CA SER A 187 1.47 -7.67 -0.60
C SER A 187 0.14 -7.98 -1.27
N HIS A 188 -0.64 -8.86 -0.65
CA HIS A 188 -1.98 -9.19 -1.13
C HIS A 188 -2.86 -7.95 -1.29
N SER A 189 -2.80 -6.98 -0.36
CA SER A 189 -3.56 -5.73 -0.50
C SER A 189 -3.19 -4.94 -1.74
N LYS A 190 -1.90 -4.84 -2.08
CA LYS A 190 -1.50 -4.20 -3.34
C LYS A 190 -2.08 -4.96 -4.54
N VAL A 191 -1.97 -6.29 -4.53
CA VAL A 191 -2.46 -7.11 -5.64
C VAL A 191 -3.98 -7.02 -5.77
N SER A 192 -4.73 -6.94 -4.68
CA SER A 192 -6.19 -6.87 -4.73
C SER A 192 -6.75 -5.52 -5.11
N ASP A 193 -6.20 -4.44 -4.54
CA ASP A 193 -6.83 -3.12 -4.64
C ASP A 193 -6.48 -2.42 -5.96
N ASP A 194 -5.26 -2.63 -6.46
CA ASP A 194 -4.74 -1.98 -7.66
C ASP A 194 -5.32 -2.59 -8.96
N MET A 195 -5.82 -3.83 -8.88
CA MET A 195 -6.46 -4.53 -10.01
C MET A 195 -7.94 -4.19 -10.23
N THR A 196 -8.56 -3.40 -9.35
CA THR A 196 -9.97 -2.97 -9.48
C THR A 196 -10.11 -1.55 -10.03
N MET A 197 -9.00 -0.92 -10.44
CA MET A 197 -8.90 0.53 -10.61
C MET A 197 -9.20 1.07 -12.03
N HIS A 198 -9.85 0.31 -12.92
CA HIS A 198 -10.33 0.81 -14.22
C HIS A 198 -11.75 0.37 -14.58
#